data_AF-A0A0U2JF93-F1
#
_entry.id   AF-A0A0U2JF93-F1
#
_cell.length_a   1.000
_cell.length_b   1.000
_cell.length_c   1.000
_cell.angle_alpha   90.00
_cell.angle_beta   90.00
_cell.angle_gamma   90.00
#
_symmetry.space_group_name_H-M   'P 1'
#
loop_
_entity.id
_entity.type
_entity.pdbx_description
1 polymer ?
#
loop_
_entity_poly.entity_id
_entity_poly.type
_entity_poly.pdbx_seq_one_letter_code
_entity_poly.pdbx_strand_id
1 'polypeptide(L)'
;MIARIYQALRRRLRAKRALAAAREGSLARVRKGGIKRVLVVCYGNIYRSPFAGVSLRQSLPADIEVRSSGFHRVAGRSSPERHVIMSRARNIDLSSHRSSKVTAEDLQWADIVVLMDRHNWGLLDDLGADHSKLVWLGAFGPGDVEIV
;
A
#
# COMPACT_ATOMS: atom_id res chain seq x y z
N MET A 1 -28.51 -1.95 -26.57
CA MET A 1 -28.25 -0.71 -25.78
C MET A 1 -28.47 -0.92 -24.28
N ILE A 2 -29.63 -1.45 -23.85
CA ILE A 2 -29.97 -1.75 -22.43
C ILE A 2 -28.97 -2.67 -21.73
N ALA A 3 -28.51 -3.74 -22.38
CA ALA A 3 -27.54 -4.68 -21.80
C ALA A 3 -26.19 -4.02 -21.43
N ARG A 4 -25.71 -3.05 -22.23
CA ARG A 4 -24.47 -2.30 -21.95
C ARG A 4 -24.65 -1.38 -20.76
N ILE A 5 -25.81 -0.72 -20.63
CA ILE A 5 -26.16 0.12 -19.48
C ILE A 5 -26.25 -0.73 -18.21
N TYR A 6 -26.93 -1.87 -18.27
CA TYR A 6 -27.03 -2.81 -17.15
C TYR A 6 -25.66 -3.32 -16.69
N GLN A 7 -24.79 -3.74 -17.62
CA GLN A 7 -23.42 -4.18 -17.29
C GLN A 7 -22.59 -3.06 -16.65
N ALA A 8 -22.69 -1.84 -17.17
CA ALA A 8 -21.98 -0.68 -16.63
C ALA A 8 -22.45 -0.35 -15.19
N LEU A 9 -23.76 -0.35 -14.96
CA LEU A 9 -24.34 -0.15 -13.62
C LEU A 9 -23.90 -1.25 -12.65
N ARG A 10 -23.96 -2.53 -13.07
CA ARG A 10 -23.52 -3.67 -12.26
C ARG A 10 -22.04 -3.58 -11.91
N ARG A 11 -21.18 -3.20 -12.85
CA ARG A 11 -19.74 -2.98 -12.61
C ARG A 11 -19.52 -1.87 -11.58
N ARG A 12 -20.22 -0.74 -11.72
CA ARG A 12 -20.12 0.39 -10.79
C ARG A 12 -20.58 0.02 -9.38
N LEU A 13 -21.68 -0.73 -9.25
CA LEU A 13 -22.17 -1.21 -7.95
C LEU A 13 -21.18 -2.18 -7.30
N ARG A 14 -20.61 -3.11 -8.07
CA ARG A 14 -19.57 -4.04 -7.58
C ARG A 14 -18.34 -3.29 -7.10
N ALA A 15 -17.85 -2.32 -7.88
CA ALA A 15 -16.70 -1.49 -7.49
C ALA A 15 -16.97 -0.71 -6.20
N LYS A 16 -18.15 -0.09 -6.06
CA LYS A 16 -18.55 0.59 -4.81
C LYS A 16 -18.58 -0.35 -3.60
N ARG A 17 -19.11 -1.57 -3.76
CA ARG A 17 -19.13 -2.57 -2.69
C ARG A 17 -17.74 -3.06 -2.31
N ALA A 18 -16.89 -3.33 -3.30
CA ALA A 18 -15.50 -3.72 -3.07
C ALA A 18 -14.72 -2.61 -2.34
N LEU A 19 -14.91 -1.35 -2.73
CA LEU A 19 -14.37 -0.18 -2.06
C LEU A 19 -14.81 -0.07 -0.60
N ALA A 20 -16.11 -0.22 -0.34
CA ALA A 20 -16.64 -0.19 1.02
C ALA A 20 -16.06 -1.32 1.88
N ALA A 21 -16.03 -2.55 1.37
CA ALA A 21 -15.49 -3.71 2.09
C ALA A 21 -13.99 -3.57 2.38
N ALA A 22 -13.21 -3.05 1.44
CA ALA A 22 -11.78 -2.81 1.64
C ALA A 22 -11.52 -1.70 2.66
N ARG A 23 -12.34 -0.64 2.66
CA ARG A 23 -12.27 0.43 3.67
C ARG A 23 -12.57 -0.12 5.05
N GLU A 24 -13.72 -0.76 5.20
CA GLU A 24 -14.16 -1.36 6.46
C GLU A 24 -13.14 -2.36 6.99
N GLY A 25 -12.69 -3.28 6.13
CA GLY A 25 -11.69 -4.28 6.49
C GLY A 25 -10.35 -3.68 6.89
N SER A 26 -9.88 -2.65 6.19
CA SER A 26 -8.62 -1.96 6.51
C SER A 26 -8.71 -1.24 7.85
N LEU A 27 -9.81 -0.52 8.09
CA LEU A 27 -10.05 0.18 9.35
C LEU A 27 -10.18 -0.79 10.53
N ALA A 28 -10.89 -1.91 10.36
CA ALA A 28 -11.03 -2.93 11.39
C ALA A 28 -9.68 -3.53 11.79
N ARG A 29 -8.81 -3.83 10.81
CA ARG A 29 -7.46 -4.37 11.05
C ARG A 29 -6.59 -3.39 11.84
N VAL A 30 -6.60 -2.11 11.47
CA VAL A 30 -5.85 -1.09 12.21
C VAL A 30 -6.39 -0.88 13.62
N ARG A 31 -7.72 -0.86 13.79
CA ARG A 31 -8.38 -0.68 15.10
C ARG A 31 -8.16 -1.84 16.07
N LYS A 32 -7.88 -3.05 15.58
CA LYS A 32 -7.55 -4.21 16.43
C LYS A 32 -6.35 -3.92 17.34
N GLY A 33 -5.47 -3.00 16.95
CA GLY A 33 -4.34 -2.57 17.77
C GLY A 33 -3.20 -3.59 17.82
N GLY A 34 -2.23 -3.35 18.71
CA GLY A 34 -1.06 -4.22 18.87
C GLY A 34 -0.05 -4.17 17.72
N ILE A 35 -0.11 -3.12 16.88
CA ILE A 35 0.76 -2.97 15.72
C ILE A 35 2.10 -2.39 16.15
N LYS A 36 3.18 -3.13 15.90
CA LYS A 36 4.57 -2.69 16.12
C LYS A 36 5.38 -2.66 14.83
N ARG A 37 4.97 -3.42 13.80
CA ARG A 37 5.71 -3.59 12.56
C ARG A 37 4.81 -3.38 11.35
N VAL A 38 5.09 -2.33 10.59
CA VAL A 38 4.34 -1.93 9.41
C VAL A 38 5.21 -2.12 8.17
N LEU A 39 4.73 -2.90 7.21
CA LEU A 39 5.35 -3.01 5.90
C LEU A 39 4.52 -2.25 4.87
N VAL A 40 5.13 -1.30 4.17
CA VAL A 40 4.47 -0.54 3.09
C VAL A 40 4.95 -1.04 1.74
N VAL A 41 4.04 -1.50 0.88
CA VAL A 41 4.40 -2.11 -0.41
C VAL A 41 3.82 -1.32 -1.58
N CYS A 42 4.62 -1.22 -2.64
CA CYS A 42 4.13 -0.86 -3.98
C CYS A 42 4.99 -1.58 -5.01
N TYR A 43 4.53 -1.69 -6.27
CA TYR A 43 5.29 -2.40 -7.31
C TYR A 43 6.77 -1.98 -7.41
N GLY A 44 7.03 -0.68 -7.56
CA GLY A 44 8.37 -0.20 -7.86
C GLY A 44 9.26 0.04 -6.65
N ASN A 45 8.71 0.33 -5.47
CA ASN A 45 9.47 0.80 -4.29
C ASN A 45 10.49 1.92 -4.58
N ILE A 46 10.16 2.86 -5.48
CA ILE A 46 10.97 4.03 -5.84
C ILE A 46 10.23 5.36 -5.65
N TYR A 47 8.97 5.32 -5.18
CA TYR A 47 8.20 6.54 -4.88
C TYR A 47 7.07 6.31 -3.87
N ARG A 48 5.97 5.66 -4.29
CA ARG A 48 4.74 5.54 -3.47
C ARG A 48 4.99 4.90 -2.09
N SER A 49 5.57 3.70 -2.03
CA SER A 49 5.83 3.04 -0.75
C SER A 49 6.91 3.68 0.11
N PRO A 50 8.06 4.18 -0.40
CA PRO A 50 9.01 4.89 0.46
C PRO A 50 8.47 6.23 0.96
N PHE A 51 7.71 6.97 0.13
CA PHE A 51 7.04 8.20 0.55
C PHE A 51 6.08 7.93 1.72
N ALA A 52 5.17 6.96 1.57
CA ALA A 52 4.24 6.59 2.63
C ALA A 52 4.98 6.05 3.86
N GLY A 53 6.04 5.26 3.68
CA GLY A 53 6.85 4.74 4.78
C GLY A 53 7.50 5.83 5.62
N VAL A 54 8.13 6.83 4.99
CA VAL A 54 8.72 7.97 5.72
C VAL A 54 7.63 8.80 6.41
N SER A 55 6.51 9.07 5.72
CA SER A 55 5.37 9.79 6.31
C SER A 55 4.82 9.09 7.56
N LEU A 56 4.70 7.77 7.52
CA LEU A 56 4.26 6.97 8.66
C LEU A 56 5.28 7.02 9.80
N ARG A 57 6.59 6.89 9.54
CA ARG A 57 7.62 7.01 10.60
C ARG A 57 7.58 8.37 11.30
N GLN A 58 7.26 9.44 10.58
CA GLN A 58 7.14 10.79 11.15
C GLN A 58 5.86 10.96 11.99
N SER A 59 4.81 10.18 11.71
CA SER A 59 3.48 10.34 12.32
C SER A 59 3.17 9.32 13.41
N LEU A 60 3.89 8.19 13.43
CA LEU A 60 3.69 7.09 14.36
C LEU A 60 4.65 7.18 15.56
N PRO A 61 4.29 6.56 16.70
CA PRO A 61 5.18 6.38 17.84
C PRO A 61 6.52 5.73 17.44
N ALA A 62 7.60 6.10 18.13
CA ALA A 62 8.96 5.66 17.83
C ALA A 62 9.21 4.16 18.01
N ASP A 63 8.35 3.48 18.76
CA ASP A 63 8.39 2.03 18.98
C ASP A 63 7.66 1.24 17.88
N ILE A 64 7.09 1.92 16.88
CA ILE A 64 6.57 1.29 15.66
C ILE A 64 7.63 1.33 14.57
N GLU A 65 8.11 0.15 14.19
CA GLU A 65 9.00 -0.02 13.05
C GLU A 65 8.19 0.03 11.75
N VAL A 66 8.66 0.86 10.81
CA VAL A 66 8.10 0.92 9.46
C VAL A 66 9.16 0.54 8.45
N ARG A 67 8.84 -0.38 7.55
CA ARG A 67 9.65 -0.76 6.38
C ARG A 67 8.87 -0.49 5.10
N SER A 68 9.59 -0.38 3.99
CA SER A 68 8.97 -0.33 2.66
C SER A 68 9.71 -1.23 1.70
N SER A 69 8.98 -1.94 0.85
CA SER A 69 9.53 -2.80 -0.20
C SER A 69 8.63 -2.82 -1.44
N GLY A 70 9.02 -3.58 -2.45
CA GLY A 70 8.26 -3.72 -3.69
C GLY A 70 8.55 -5.00 -4.46
N PHE A 71 7.96 -5.11 -5.64
CA PHE A 71 7.94 -6.36 -6.42
C PHE A 71 8.86 -6.36 -7.62
N HIS A 72 9.37 -5.18 -7.99
CA HIS A 72 10.26 -5.04 -9.14
C HIS A 72 11.52 -5.92 -8.99
N ARG A 73 11.89 -6.60 -10.07
CA ARG A 73 13.00 -7.58 -10.10
C ARG A 73 14.34 -7.02 -9.63
N VAL A 74 14.63 -5.77 -9.97
CA VAL A 74 15.89 -5.08 -9.64
C VAL A 74 15.72 -4.28 -8.35
N ALA A 75 16.49 -4.61 -7.31
CA ALA A 75 16.62 -3.85 -6.08
C ALA A 75 17.72 -2.77 -6.20
N GLY A 76 17.91 -1.94 -5.17
CA GLY A 76 18.96 -0.93 -5.10
C GLY A 76 18.71 0.31 -5.97
N ARG A 77 17.59 0.37 -6.71
CA ARG A 77 17.25 1.55 -7.53
C ARG A 77 16.90 2.76 -6.66
N SER A 78 17.43 3.92 -7.03
CA SER A 78 17.10 5.20 -6.41
C SER A 78 15.70 5.68 -6.79
N SER A 79 15.13 6.55 -5.96
CA SER A 79 13.94 7.33 -6.33
C SER A 79 14.29 8.28 -7.48
N PRO A 80 13.49 8.36 -8.57
CA PRO A 80 13.72 9.34 -9.63
C PRO A 80 13.74 10.77 -9.08
N GLU A 81 14.62 11.62 -9.63
CA GLU A 81 14.86 12.98 -9.13
C GLU A 81 13.57 13.81 -9.00
N ARG A 82 12.69 13.78 -10.02
CA ARG A 82 11.38 14.43 -9.96
C ARG A 82 10.56 14.06 -8.71
N HIS A 83 10.63 12.80 -8.29
CA HIS A 83 9.89 12.29 -7.14
C HIS A 83 10.55 12.72 -5.82
N VAL A 84 11.88 12.82 -5.78
CA VAL A 84 12.60 13.42 -4.64
C VAL A 84 12.19 14.88 -4.46
N ILE A 85 12.20 15.67 -5.54
CA ILE A 85 11.80 17.08 -5.53
C ILE A 85 10.34 17.23 -5.05
N MET A 86 9.42 16.45 -5.63
CA MET A 86 8.00 16.47 -5.22
C MET A 86 7.77 16.06 -3.76
N SER A 87 8.61 15.16 -3.22
CA SER A 87 8.49 14.69 -1.85
C SER A 87 9.00 15.72 -0.84
N ARG A 88 10.07 16.46 -1.18
CA ARG A 88 10.62 17.51 -0.33
C ARG A 88 9.62 18.64 -0.06
N ALA A 89 8.77 18.96 -1.03
CA ALA A 89 7.65 19.91 -0.84
C ALA A 89 6.65 19.46 0.25
N ARG A 90 6.73 18.21 0.72
CA ARG A 90 5.93 17.64 1.80
C ARG A 90 6.81 17.20 2.99
N ASN A 91 7.99 17.77 3.14
CA ASN A 91 8.95 17.46 4.21
C ASN A 91 9.38 15.97 4.27
N ILE A 92 9.40 15.31 3.11
CA ILE A 92 9.85 13.92 2.97
C ILE A 92 11.06 13.90 2.04
N ASP A 93 12.21 13.45 2.55
CA ASP A 93 13.40 13.25 1.72
C ASP A 93 13.52 11.78 1.30
N LEU A 94 13.59 11.56 -0.02
CA LEU A 94 13.76 10.25 -0.63
C LEU A 94 15.14 10.08 -1.29
N SER A 95 16.05 11.05 -1.12
CA SER A 95 17.36 11.06 -1.79
C SER A 95 18.24 9.85 -1.45
N SER A 96 18.20 9.43 -0.19
CA SER A 96 18.93 8.27 0.32
C SER A 96 18.17 6.94 0.13
N HIS A 97 16.90 6.97 -0.29
CA HIS A 97 16.10 5.75 -0.45
C HIS A 97 16.68 4.85 -1.54
N ARG A 98 16.67 3.54 -1.27
CA ARG A 98 17.02 2.50 -2.24
C ARG A 98 15.95 1.42 -2.21
N SER A 99 15.45 1.07 -3.40
CA SER A 99 14.39 0.07 -3.52
C SER A 99 14.84 -1.31 -3.00
N SER A 100 13.93 -2.03 -2.38
CA SER A 100 14.10 -3.43 -1.96
C SER A 100 13.01 -4.30 -2.59
N LYS A 101 13.31 -5.61 -2.68
CA LYS A 101 12.34 -6.61 -3.10
C LYS A 101 11.64 -7.17 -1.87
N VAL A 102 10.31 -7.27 -1.92
CA VAL A 102 9.53 -7.88 -0.86
C VAL A 102 9.85 -9.38 -0.78
N THR A 103 9.93 -9.92 0.43
CA THR A 103 10.20 -11.34 0.67
C THR A 103 9.17 -11.97 1.60
N ALA A 104 9.20 -13.29 1.73
CA ALA A 104 8.33 -13.99 2.69
C ALA A 104 8.65 -13.59 4.13
N GLU A 105 9.92 -13.36 4.44
CA GLU A 105 10.38 -12.89 5.74
C GLU A 105 9.83 -11.50 6.07
N ASP A 106 9.71 -10.60 5.08
CA ASP A 106 9.05 -9.30 5.28
C ASP A 106 7.58 -9.47 5.68
N LEU A 107 6.87 -10.41 5.05
CA LEU A 107 5.44 -10.68 5.33
C LEU A 107 5.24 -11.34 6.70
N GLN A 108 6.18 -12.20 7.10
CA GLN A 108 6.19 -12.80 8.44
C GLN A 108 6.52 -11.77 9.52
N TRP A 109 7.48 -10.89 9.25
CA TRP A 109 7.88 -9.81 10.14
C TRP A 109 6.76 -8.79 10.36
N ALA A 110 5.97 -8.46 9.34
CA ALA A 110 4.95 -7.44 9.44
C ALA A 110 3.74 -7.88 10.29
N ASP A 111 3.25 -6.96 11.15
CA ASP A 111 1.95 -7.12 11.80
C ASP A 111 0.84 -6.64 10.86
N ILE A 112 1.10 -5.58 10.08
CA ILE A 112 0.25 -5.13 8.97
C ILE A 112 1.07 -4.83 7.72
N VAL A 113 0.45 -5.07 6.56
CA VAL A 113 1.02 -4.77 5.24
C VAL A 113 0.11 -3.77 4.53
N VAL A 114 0.61 -2.56 4.31
CA VAL A 114 -0.08 -1.47 3.63
C VAL A 114 0.22 -1.53 2.13
N LEU A 115 -0.81 -1.69 1.29
CA LEU A 115 -0.69 -1.82 -0.16
C LEU A 115 -1.42 -0.69 -0.92
N MET A 116 -0.99 -0.43 -2.17
CA MET A 116 -1.49 0.71 -2.96
C MET A 116 -2.69 0.37 -3.84
N ASP A 117 -2.60 -0.74 -4.57
CA ASP A 117 -3.48 -1.04 -5.71
C ASP A 117 -3.73 -2.55 -5.87
N ARG A 118 -4.71 -2.91 -6.70
CA ARG A 118 -5.12 -4.30 -6.94
C ARG A 118 -4.01 -5.17 -7.52
N HIS A 119 -3.09 -4.58 -8.28
CA HIS A 119 -1.94 -5.30 -8.78
C HIS A 119 -1.01 -5.73 -7.64
N ASN A 120 -0.77 -4.85 -6.65
CA ASN A 120 0.02 -5.21 -5.47
C ASN A 120 -0.69 -6.28 -4.64
N TRP A 121 -2.03 -6.23 -4.54
CA TRP A 121 -2.78 -7.29 -3.86
C TRP A 121 -2.54 -8.67 -4.49
N GLY A 122 -2.66 -8.78 -5.82
CA GLY A 122 -2.42 -10.05 -6.52
C GLY A 122 -1.00 -10.58 -6.28
N LEU A 123 0.00 -9.71 -6.34
CA LEU A 123 1.38 -10.10 -6.08
C LEU A 123 1.65 -10.50 -4.62
N LEU A 124 0.93 -9.91 -3.65
CA LEU A 124 0.99 -10.34 -2.25
C LEU A 124 0.32 -11.70 -2.07
N ASP A 125 -0.80 -11.93 -2.74
CA ASP A 125 -1.53 -13.20 -2.72
C ASP A 125 -0.66 -14.34 -3.31
N ASP A 126 -0.02 -14.09 -4.44
CA ASP A 126 0.93 -15.02 -5.07
C ASP A 126 2.12 -15.37 -4.15
N LEU A 127 2.52 -14.45 -3.26
CA LEU A 127 3.57 -14.66 -2.26
C LEU A 127 3.06 -15.31 -0.96
N GLY A 128 1.76 -15.62 -0.86
CA GLY A 128 1.16 -16.23 0.33
C GLY A 128 0.96 -15.27 1.49
N ALA A 129 0.73 -13.98 1.22
CA ALA A 129 0.46 -13.01 2.27
C ALA A 129 -0.84 -13.36 3.04
N ASP A 130 -0.80 -13.25 4.35
CA ASP A 130 -2.00 -13.36 5.19
C ASP A 130 -2.92 -12.14 4.95
N HIS A 131 -4.07 -12.37 4.33
CA HIS A 131 -5.07 -11.34 4.04
C HIS A 131 -5.59 -10.63 5.29
N SER A 132 -5.46 -11.24 6.47
CA SER A 132 -5.82 -10.62 7.75
C SER A 132 -4.90 -9.44 8.10
N LYS A 133 -3.69 -9.39 7.53
CA LYS A 133 -2.71 -8.30 7.72
C LYS A 133 -2.79 -7.21 6.65
N LEU A 134 -3.49 -7.45 5.54
CA LEU A 134 -3.49 -6.55 4.39
C LEU A 134 -4.41 -5.34 4.60
N VAL A 135 -3.84 -4.15 4.42
CA VAL A 135 -4.48 -2.86 4.61
C VAL A 135 -4.33 -2.03 3.34
N TRP A 136 -5.44 -1.50 2.81
CA TRP A 136 -5.41 -0.64 1.63
C TRP A 136 -5.06 0.78 2.03
N LEU A 137 -3.99 1.37 1.48
CA LEU A 137 -3.62 2.76 1.81
C LEU A 137 -4.76 3.72 1.46
N GLY A 138 -5.41 3.51 0.31
CA GLY A 138 -6.53 4.33 -0.11
C GLY A 138 -7.78 4.20 0.78
N ALA A 139 -7.82 3.25 1.73
CA ALA A 139 -8.91 3.17 2.69
C ALA A 139 -9.02 4.41 3.60
N PHE A 140 -7.90 5.11 3.81
CA PHE A 140 -7.80 6.28 4.68
C PHE A 140 -7.93 7.61 3.92
N GLY A 141 -8.06 7.57 2.59
CA GLY A 141 -8.17 8.74 1.74
C GLY A 141 -9.59 8.96 1.21
N PRO A 142 -9.94 10.21 0.84
CA PRO A 142 -11.20 10.52 0.18
C PRO A 142 -11.26 10.00 -1.27
N GLY A 143 -10.10 9.68 -1.85
CA GLY A 143 -9.96 9.23 -3.23
C GLY A 143 -10.50 7.82 -3.48
N ASP A 144 -10.52 7.45 -4.77
CA ASP A 144 -10.82 6.08 -5.17
C ASP A 144 -9.70 5.14 -4.72
N VAL A 145 -10.06 3.92 -4.34
CA VAL A 145 -9.11 2.83 -4.17
C VAL A 145 -9.17 1.99 -5.44
N GLU A 146 -8.02 1.74 -6.07
CA GLU A 146 -7.92 0.86 -7.22
C GLU A 146 -8.07 -0.60 -6.78
N ILE A 147 -9.32 -1.03 -6.55
CA ILE A 147 -9.65 -2.37 -6.01
C ILE A 147 -10.10 -3.34 -7.11
N VAL A 148 -10.60 -2.82 -8.24
CA VAL A 148 -11.25 -3.61 -9.31
C VAL A 148 -10.61 -3.34 -10.65
#